data_AF-A0A536F740-F1
#
_entry.id   AF-A0A536F740-F1
#
_cell.length_a   1.000
_cell.length_b   1.000
_cell.length_c   1.000
_cell.angle_alpha   90.00
_cell.angle_beta   90.00
_cell.angle_gamma   90.00
#
_symmetry.space_group_name_H-M   'P 1'
#
loop_
_entity.id
_entity.type
_entity.pdbx_description
1 polymer ?
#
loop_
_entity_poly.entity_id
_entity_poly.type
_entity_poly.pdbx_seq_one_letter_code
_entity_poly.pdbx_strand_id
1 'polypeptide(L)'
;MTAPRTLHRTTVAQSWAWMRLDILIRLIPLTVGPLVFSWFTGTPLADFGLSFAHPLRDVAISIPLGLAGFAIATGFASYLGRRSGRWFVPTVPDLTVQSVYYIVLNAPIEEWFFRGFVQGMLSRWWQAPAIAVLVATAIFGAYHFLDRWGWRPVVGATAAGLFLGLIYLWQPSPPSLLAPTLVHAAITCGFLSLGPYVLYYWRRKSLG
;
A
#
# COMPACT_ATOMS: atom_id res chain seq x y z
N MET A 1 -26.65 11.36 8.36
CA MET A 1 -25.20 11.10 8.39
C MET A 1 -24.53 12.18 9.21
N THR A 2 -23.84 11.87 10.32
CA THR A 2 -23.11 12.88 11.11
C THR A 2 -21.73 13.13 10.50
N ALA A 3 -21.43 14.40 10.21
CA ALA A 3 -20.12 14.80 9.70
C ALA A 3 -19.03 14.62 10.78
N PRO A 4 -17.76 14.37 10.40
CA PRO A 4 -16.65 14.42 11.34
C PRO A 4 -16.61 15.77 12.05
N ARG A 5 -16.34 15.75 13.36
CA ARG A 5 -16.35 16.97 14.19
C ARG A 5 -15.18 17.90 13.89
N THR A 6 -14.06 17.36 13.39
CA THR A 6 -12.84 18.13 13.07
C THR A 6 -12.29 17.74 11.70
N LEU A 7 -12.13 18.73 10.83
CA LEU A 7 -11.48 18.60 9.52
C LEU A 7 -10.03 19.08 9.65
N HIS A 8 -9.08 18.21 9.34
CA HIS A 8 -7.66 18.53 9.32
C HIS A 8 -7.17 18.55 7.87
N ARG A 9 -6.82 19.75 7.39
CA ARG A 9 -6.24 19.92 6.06
C ARG A 9 -4.74 19.66 6.12
N THR A 10 -4.25 18.64 5.42
CA THR A 10 -2.80 18.38 5.36
C THR A 10 -2.14 19.23 4.27
N THR A 11 -0.92 19.66 4.56
CA THR A 11 -0.10 20.53 3.71
C THR A 11 1.16 19.81 3.27
N VAL A 12 1.77 20.27 2.17
CA VAL A 12 3.02 19.70 1.65
C VAL A 12 4.12 19.66 2.71
N ALA A 13 4.24 20.72 3.53
CA ALA A 13 5.23 20.76 4.61
C ALA A 13 5.01 19.67 5.67
N GLN A 14 3.75 19.44 6.06
CA GLN A 14 3.40 18.37 6.99
C GLN A 14 3.65 17.00 6.36
N SER A 15 3.32 16.82 5.09
CA SER A 15 3.54 15.56 4.38
C SER A 15 5.01 15.22 4.25
N TRP A 16 5.80 16.20 3.80
CA TRP A 16 7.24 16.06 3.69
C TRP A 16 7.91 15.72 5.03
N ALA A 17 7.43 16.33 6.13
CA ALA A 17 7.98 16.09 7.46
C ALA A 17 7.88 14.62 7.90
N TRP A 18 6.79 13.92 7.57
CA TRP A 18 6.65 12.49 7.85
C TRP A 18 7.25 11.62 6.75
N MET A 19 7.10 11.98 5.47
CA MET A 19 7.65 11.21 4.34
C MET A 19 9.16 11.03 4.44
N ARG A 20 9.90 12.08 4.80
CA ARG A 20 11.36 11.96 4.97
C ARG A 20 11.74 10.94 6.05
N LEU A 21 10.95 10.85 7.12
CA LEU A 21 11.19 9.88 8.19
C LEU A 21 10.79 8.48 7.73
N ASP A 22 9.67 8.36 7.03
CA ASP A 22 9.20 7.10 6.44
C ASP A 22 10.22 6.53 5.45
N ILE A 23 10.79 7.37 4.58
CA ILE A 23 11.86 7.00 3.66
C ILE A 23 13.06 6.46 4.44
N LEU A 24 13.57 7.21 5.42
CA LEU A 24 14.79 6.86 6.14
C LEU A 24 14.64 5.61 7.01
N ILE A 25 13.51 5.48 7.71
CA ILE A 25 13.32 4.47 8.76
C ILE A 25 12.67 3.20 8.18
N ARG A 26 11.90 3.31 7.09
CA ARG A 26 11.16 2.18 6.52
C ARG A 26 11.60 1.88 5.10
N LEU A 27 11.43 2.79 4.15
CA LEU A 27 11.65 2.46 2.74
C LEU A 27 13.11 2.10 2.43
N ILE A 28 14.08 2.77 3.06
CA ILE A 28 15.50 2.42 2.91
C ILE A 28 15.77 1.01 3.47
N PRO A 29 15.45 0.67 4.73
CA PRO A 29 15.64 -0.69 5.22
C PRO A 29 14.92 -1.77 4.40
N LEU A 30 13.68 -1.51 3.97
CA LEU A 30 12.91 -2.42 3.12
C LEU A 30 13.55 -2.61 1.73
N THR A 31 14.28 -1.61 1.23
CA THR A 31 15.03 -1.72 -0.02
C THR A 31 16.38 -2.41 0.19
N VAL A 32 17.10 -2.05 1.24
CA VAL A 32 18.45 -2.56 1.52
C VAL A 32 18.44 -4.03 1.90
N GLY A 33 17.44 -4.49 2.66
CA GLY A 33 17.34 -5.89 3.11
C GLY A 33 17.41 -6.90 1.96
N PRO A 34 16.52 -6.84 0.95
CA PRO A 34 16.57 -7.73 -0.21
C PRO A 34 17.85 -7.58 -1.03
N LEU A 35 18.41 -6.37 -1.18
CA LEU A 35 19.68 -6.16 -1.89
C LEU A 35 20.86 -6.84 -1.20
N VAL A 36 20.98 -6.64 0.12
CA VAL A 36 22.03 -7.25 0.94
C VAL A 36 21.90 -8.76 0.90
N PHE A 37 20.68 -9.29 1.04
CA PHE A 37 20.43 -10.72 0.93
C PHE A 37 20.86 -11.26 -0.44
N SER A 38 20.41 -10.63 -1.54
CA SER A 38 20.79 -11.01 -2.91
C SER A 38 22.30 -11.04 -3.12
N TRP A 39 23.01 -10.04 -2.60
CA TRP A 39 24.46 -9.97 -2.69
C TRP A 39 25.15 -11.12 -1.93
N PHE A 40 24.68 -11.45 -0.73
CA PHE A 40 25.27 -12.52 0.08
C PHE A 40 24.95 -13.93 -0.45
N THR A 41 23.75 -14.15 -0.99
CA THR A 41 23.31 -15.49 -1.41
C THR A 41 23.48 -15.75 -2.91
N GLY A 42 23.79 -14.70 -3.70
CA GLY A 42 23.79 -14.77 -5.16
C GLY A 42 22.39 -14.94 -5.78
N THR A 43 21.31 -14.77 -4.99
CA THR A 43 19.94 -14.89 -5.51
C THR A 43 19.64 -13.72 -6.45
N PRO A 44 19.25 -13.95 -7.73
CA PRO A 44 18.94 -12.88 -8.67
C PRO A 44 17.77 -12.00 -8.19
N LEU A 45 17.85 -10.68 -8.42
CA LEU A 45 16.75 -9.76 -8.04
C LEU A 45 15.44 -10.05 -8.78
N ALA A 46 15.50 -10.69 -9.96
CA ALA A 46 14.34 -11.17 -10.69
C ALA A 46 13.52 -12.20 -9.87
N ASP A 47 14.17 -12.98 -9.00
CA ASP A 47 13.50 -13.93 -8.11
C ASP A 47 12.71 -13.24 -6.99
N PHE A 48 12.90 -11.93 -6.82
CA PHE A 48 12.07 -11.08 -5.97
C PHE A 48 10.99 -10.35 -6.77
N GLY A 49 10.65 -10.83 -7.97
CA GLY A 49 9.52 -10.33 -8.75
C GLY A 49 9.79 -9.03 -9.51
N LEU A 50 11.04 -8.57 -9.60
CA LEU A 50 11.45 -7.49 -10.50
C LEU A 50 11.47 -7.99 -11.95
N SER A 51 10.27 -8.15 -12.51
CA SER A 51 10.02 -8.71 -13.83
C SER A 51 8.92 -7.93 -14.53
N PHE A 52 9.06 -7.75 -15.84
CA PHE A 52 8.02 -7.23 -16.73
C PHE A 52 7.56 -8.31 -17.71
N ALA A 53 7.39 -9.55 -17.22
CA ALA A 53 7.04 -10.68 -18.07
C ALA A 53 5.61 -10.59 -18.66
N HIS A 54 4.67 -9.94 -17.96
CA HIS A 54 3.26 -9.92 -18.36
C HIS A 54 2.58 -8.54 -18.23
N PRO A 55 3.18 -7.46 -18.75
CA PRO A 55 2.80 -6.08 -18.41
C PRO A 55 1.37 -5.75 -18.81
N LEU A 56 0.92 -6.21 -19.98
CA LEU A 56 -0.45 -5.97 -20.45
C LEU A 56 -1.49 -6.66 -19.57
N ARG A 57 -1.23 -7.92 -19.18
CA ARG A 57 -2.10 -8.66 -18.25
C ARG A 57 -2.14 -7.96 -16.91
N ASP A 58 -0.97 -7.58 -16.38
CA ASP A 58 -0.84 -6.98 -15.06
C ASP A 58 -1.56 -5.64 -14.96
N VAL A 59 -1.42 -4.80 -16.00
CA VAL A 59 -2.21 -3.56 -16.12
C VAL A 59 -3.70 -3.89 -16.23
N ALA A 60 -4.09 -4.82 -17.10
CA ALA A 60 -5.50 -5.17 -17.30
C ALA A 60 -6.19 -5.67 -16.02
N ILE A 61 -5.53 -6.50 -15.20
CA ILE A 61 -6.08 -6.96 -13.93
C ILE A 61 -6.01 -5.89 -12.84
N SER A 62 -5.00 -5.02 -12.87
CA SER A 62 -4.84 -3.96 -11.86
C SER A 62 -5.93 -2.90 -11.94
N ILE A 63 -6.53 -2.67 -13.11
CA ILE A 63 -7.61 -1.69 -13.28
C ILE A 63 -8.85 -2.06 -12.44
N PRO A 64 -9.53 -3.20 -12.65
CA PRO A 64 -10.72 -3.52 -11.87
C PRO A 64 -10.40 -3.76 -10.38
N LEU A 65 -9.29 -4.43 -10.07
CA LEU A 65 -8.89 -4.71 -8.69
C LEU A 65 -8.48 -3.44 -7.94
N GLY A 66 -7.76 -2.55 -8.63
CA GLY A 66 -7.33 -1.25 -8.09
C GLY A 66 -8.51 -0.30 -7.88
N LEU A 67 -9.47 -0.25 -8.81
CA LEU A 67 -10.70 0.52 -8.64
C LEU A 67 -11.53 0.02 -7.46
N ALA A 68 -11.71 -1.30 -7.34
CA ALA A 68 -12.42 -1.90 -6.22
C ALA A 68 -11.70 -1.62 -4.88
N GLY A 69 -10.39 -1.86 -4.83
CA GLY A 69 -9.55 -1.59 -3.67
C GLY A 69 -9.57 -0.13 -3.26
N PHE A 70 -9.45 0.80 -4.21
CA PHE A 70 -9.56 2.24 -3.99
C PHE A 70 -10.90 2.61 -3.37
N ALA A 71 -12.01 2.10 -3.92
CA ALA A 71 -13.35 2.42 -3.43
C ALA A 71 -13.58 1.91 -2.00
N ILE A 72 -13.16 0.67 -1.72
CA ILE A 72 -13.23 0.06 -0.39
C ILE A 72 -12.39 0.86 0.60
N ALA A 73 -11.14 1.17 0.24
CA ALA A 73 -10.22 1.95 1.06
C ALA A 73 -10.74 3.36 1.36
N THR A 74 -11.33 4.01 0.36
CA THR A 74 -11.97 5.33 0.50
C THR A 74 -13.16 5.28 1.46
N GLY A 75 -14.02 4.26 1.32
CA GLY A 75 -15.13 4.02 2.24
C GLY A 75 -14.65 3.77 3.68
N PHE A 76 -13.59 2.97 3.83
CA PHE A 76 -12.99 2.63 5.12
C PHE A 76 -12.33 3.85 5.78
N ALA A 77 -11.60 4.67 5.03
CA ALA A 77 -11.05 5.95 5.50
C ALA A 77 -12.16 6.86 6.02
N SER A 78 -13.27 6.97 5.27
CA SER A 78 -14.41 7.74 5.74
C SER A 78 -15.07 7.16 6.98
N TYR A 79 -15.13 5.83 7.13
CA TYR A 79 -15.62 5.19 8.34
C TYR A 79 -14.74 5.54 9.55
N LEU A 80 -13.42 5.40 9.43
CA LEU A 80 -12.48 5.74 10.50
C LEU A 80 -12.53 7.23 10.85
N GLY A 81 -12.66 8.11 9.85
CA GLY A 81 -12.79 9.55 10.08
C GLY A 81 -14.05 9.92 10.88
N ARG A 82 -15.19 9.26 10.59
CA ARG A 82 -16.41 9.41 11.41
C ARG A 82 -16.23 8.88 12.83
N ARG A 83 -15.59 7.71 12.97
CA ARG A 83 -15.40 7.03 14.27
C ARG A 83 -14.47 7.78 15.21
N SER A 84 -13.41 8.38 14.67
CA SER A 84 -12.43 9.16 15.44
C SER A 84 -12.84 10.62 15.63
N GLY A 85 -13.84 11.10 14.87
CA GLY A 85 -14.22 12.50 14.82
C GLY A 85 -13.20 13.40 14.10
N ARG A 86 -12.14 12.82 13.54
CA ARG A 86 -11.04 13.51 12.84
C ARG A 86 -10.99 13.08 11.40
N TRP A 87 -11.09 14.02 10.48
CA TRP A 87 -10.99 13.74 9.05
C TRP A 87 -9.80 14.46 8.44
N PHE A 88 -8.82 13.68 7.99
CA PHE A 88 -7.64 14.18 7.30
C PHE A 88 -7.92 14.28 5.81
N VAL A 89 -7.66 15.45 5.22
CA VAL A 89 -7.89 15.70 3.80
C VAL A 89 -6.75 16.56 3.25
N PRO A 90 -6.05 16.15 2.19
CA PRO A 90 -4.97 16.96 1.64
C PRO A 90 -5.46 18.25 0.98
N THR A 91 -4.62 19.29 1.04
CA THR A 91 -4.69 20.42 0.11
C THR A 91 -4.39 19.98 -1.31
N VAL A 92 -4.75 20.78 -2.33
CA VAL A 92 -4.52 20.38 -3.74
C VAL A 92 -3.04 20.09 -4.04
N PRO A 93 -2.08 20.95 -3.62
CA PRO A 93 -0.66 20.64 -3.83
C PRO A 93 -0.22 19.40 -3.05
N ASP A 94 -0.73 19.24 -1.83
CA ASP A 94 -0.40 18.11 -0.97
C ASP A 94 -0.95 16.78 -1.49
N LEU A 95 -2.12 16.81 -2.14
CA LEU A 95 -2.71 15.64 -2.80
C LEU A 95 -1.74 15.08 -3.83
N THR A 96 -1.19 15.94 -4.70
CA THR A 96 -0.22 15.52 -5.71
C THR A 96 1.02 14.92 -5.07
N VAL A 97 1.59 15.58 -4.05
CA VAL A 97 2.80 15.09 -3.36
C VAL A 97 2.55 13.72 -2.70
N GLN A 98 1.43 13.57 -1.97
CA GLN A 98 1.07 12.30 -1.34
C GLN A 98 0.82 11.19 -2.37
N SER A 99 0.03 11.45 -3.41
CA SER A 99 -0.27 10.42 -4.41
C SER A 99 0.99 9.99 -5.16
N VAL A 100 1.87 10.93 -5.55
CA VAL A 100 3.16 10.60 -6.19
C VAL A 100 4.02 9.76 -5.25
N TYR A 101 4.13 10.15 -3.98
CA TYR A 101 4.87 9.38 -2.98
C TYR A 101 4.37 7.93 -2.88
N TYR A 102 3.06 7.73 -2.77
CA TYR A 102 2.47 6.40 -2.64
C TYR A 102 2.64 5.56 -3.91
N ILE A 103 2.49 6.16 -5.09
CA ILE A 103 2.58 5.46 -6.37
C ILE A 103 4.02 5.10 -6.73
N VAL A 104 4.97 6.01 -6.51
CA VAL A 104 6.33 5.90 -7.05
C VAL A 104 7.32 5.30 -6.05
N LEU A 105 7.10 5.51 -4.75
CA LEU A 105 8.04 5.06 -3.72
C LEU A 105 7.44 4.02 -2.80
N ASN A 106 6.39 4.36 -2.06
CA ASN A 106 5.91 3.50 -0.98
C ASN A 106 5.36 2.17 -1.50
N ALA A 107 4.38 2.17 -2.40
CA ALA A 107 3.79 0.90 -2.87
C ALA A 107 4.82 0.00 -3.59
N PRO A 108 5.67 0.49 -4.52
CA PRO A 108 6.68 -0.36 -5.16
C PRO A 108 7.67 -0.98 -4.17
N ILE A 109 8.18 -0.20 -3.22
CA ILE A 109 9.18 -0.67 -2.26
C ILE A 109 8.56 -1.68 -1.27
N GLU A 110 7.37 -1.39 -0.76
CA GLU A 110 6.68 -2.32 0.13
C GLU A 110 6.31 -3.62 -0.59
N GLU A 111 5.77 -3.57 -1.80
CA GLU A 111 5.46 -4.80 -2.54
C GLU A 111 6.72 -5.59 -2.89
N TRP A 112 7.81 -4.91 -3.24
CA TRP A 112 9.07 -5.60 -3.49
C TRP A 112 9.58 -6.32 -2.25
N PHE A 113 9.54 -5.69 -1.08
CA PHE A 113 9.95 -6.32 0.16
C PHE A 113 8.99 -7.44 0.61
N PHE A 114 7.69 -7.15 0.73
CA PHE A 114 6.76 -8.09 1.34
C PHE A 114 6.36 -9.22 0.39
N ARG A 115 6.15 -8.94 -0.90
CA ARG A 115 5.62 -9.93 -1.86
C ARG A 115 6.78 -10.58 -2.61
N GLY A 116 7.65 -9.74 -3.16
CA GLY A 116 8.86 -10.18 -3.86
C GLY A 116 9.80 -10.97 -2.95
N PHE A 117 10.26 -10.34 -1.88
CA PHE A 117 11.27 -10.90 -0.99
C PHE A 117 10.68 -11.82 0.08
N VAL A 118 9.88 -11.34 1.03
CA VAL A 118 9.39 -12.16 2.16
C VAL A 118 8.49 -13.30 1.69
N GLN A 119 7.36 -13.00 1.02
CA GLN A 119 6.45 -14.04 0.54
C GLN A 119 7.13 -14.97 -0.49
N GLY A 120 7.86 -14.41 -1.45
CA GLY A 120 8.60 -15.17 -2.45
C GLY A 120 9.62 -16.13 -1.84
N MET A 121 10.40 -15.67 -0.85
CA MET A 121 11.40 -16.51 -0.21
C MET A 121 10.79 -17.60 0.66
N LEU A 122 9.79 -17.25 1.48
CA LEU A 122 9.07 -18.23 2.29
C LEU A 122 8.41 -19.29 1.41
N SER A 123 7.85 -18.90 0.25
CA SER A 123 7.24 -19.84 -0.69
C SER A 123 8.27 -20.83 -1.23
N ARG A 124 9.48 -20.35 -1.59
CA ARG A 124 10.57 -21.19 -2.09
C ARG A 124 11.17 -22.09 -1.02
N TRP A 125 11.37 -21.59 0.20
CA TRP A 125 12.01 -22.38 1.27
C TRP A 125 11.08 -23.39 1.91
N TRP A 126 9.83 -23.01 2.15
CA TRP A 126 8.88 -23.91 2.82
C TRP A 126 8.12 -24.80 1.84
N GLN A 127 8.19 -24.53 0.54
CA GLN A 127 7.41 -25.23 -0.49
C GLN A 127 5.90 -25.20 -0.17
N ALA A 128 5.46 -24.15 0.52
CA ALA A 128 4.11 -23.98 1.05
C ALA A 128 3.62 -22.56 0.76
N PRO A 129 3.30 -22.24 -0.51
CA PRO A 129 3.05 -20.86 -0.94
C PRO A 129 1.84 -20.22 -0.25
N ALA A 130 0.80 -21.00 0.09
CA ALA A 130 -0.33 -20.51 0.87
C ALA A 130 0.08 -20.06 2.28
N ILE A 131 0.95 -20.84 2.96
CA ILE A 131 1.47 -20.48 4.29
C ILE A 131 2.36 -19.24 4.20
N ALA A 132 3.17 -19.13 3.14
CA ALA A 132 3.99 -17.96 2.89
C ALA A 132 3.15 -16.68 2.72
N VAL A 133 2.00 -16.73 2.03
CA VAL A 133 1.05 -15.59 1.98
C VAL A 133 0.60 -15.20 3.37
N LEU A 134 0.17 -16.16 4.20
CA LEU A 134 -0.36 -15.87 5.53
C LEU A 134 0.70 -15.24 6.44
N VAL A 135 1.92 -15.78 6.43
CA VAL A 135 3.02 -15.24 7.24
C VAL A 135 3.45 -13.87 6.76
N ALA A 136 3.65 -13.67 5.45
CA ALA A 136 4.00 -12.37 4.90
C ALA A 136 2.92 -11.32 5.19
N THR A 137 1.64 -11.71 5.11
CA THR A 137 0.49 -10.86 5.46
C THR A 137 0.50 -10.48 6.94
N ALA A 138 0.77 -11.43 7.85
CA ALA A 138 0.85 -11.16 9.28
C ALA A 138 1.99 -10.19 9.60
N ILE A 139 3.17 -10.37 8.97
CA ILE A 139 4.31 -9.46 9.12
C ILE A 139 3.96 -8.07 8.58
N PHE A 140 3.33 -7.99 7.40
CA PHE A 140 2.88 -6.73 6.80
C PHE A 140 1.89 -5.98 7.71
N GLY A 141 0.91 -6.69 8.27
CA GLY A 141 -0.02 -6.13 9.24
C GLY A 141 0.69 -5.62 10.50
N ALA A 142 1.56 -6.44 11.08
CA ALA A 142 2.31 -6.10 12.29
C ALA A 142 3.23 -4.88 12.09
N TYR A 143 3.84 -4.76 10.91
CA TYR A 143 4.69 -3.64 10.51
C TYR A 143 3.97 -2.28 10.63
N HIS A 144 2.65 -2.22 10.38
CA HIS A 144 1.89 -0.97 10.51
C HIS A 144 1.69 -0.52 11.97
N PHE A 145 1.88 -1.39 12.96
CA PHE A 145 1.91 -0.92 14.36
C PHE A 145 3.14 -0.04 14.65
N LEU A 146 4.23 -0.18 13.88
CA LEU A 146 5.42 0.67 14.03
C LEU A 146 5.13 2.13 13.66
N ASP A 147 4.14 2.37 12.79
CA ASP A 147 3.64 3.71 12.43
C ASP A 147 2.72 4.33 13.49
N ARG A 148 2.57 3.67 14.65
CA ARG A 148 1.65 4.06 15.73
C ARG A 148 0.19 4.09 15.27
N TRP A 149 -0.15 3.29 14.24
CA TRP A 149 -1.53 3.11 13.81
C TRP A 149 -2.34 2.41 14.90
N GLY A 150 -3.59 2.82 15.06
CA GLY A 150 -4.53 2.08 15.90
C GLY A 150 -4.87 0.71 15.29
N TRP A 151 -5.40 -0.22 16.09
CA TRP A 151 -5.69 -1.57 15.61
C TRP A 151 -6.66 -1.63 14.41
N ARG A 152 -7.60 -0.69 14.28
CA ARG A 152 -8.59 -0.67 13.19
C ARG A 152 -7.94 -0.47 11.81
N PRO A 153 -7.17 0.61 11.57
CA PRO A 153 -6.45 0.76 10.31
C PRO A 153 -5.45 -0.38 10.08
N VAL A 154 -4.84 -0.96 11.12
CA VAL A 154 -3.97 -2.13 10.97
C VAL A 154 -4.73 -3.36 10.46
N VAL A 155 -5.95 -3.63 10.95
CA VAL A 155 -6.80 -4.71 10.40
C VAL A 155 -7.12 -4.45 8.93
N GLY A 156 -7.43 -3.20 8.56
CA GLY A 156 -7.65 -2.81 7.17
C GLY A 156 -6.41 -3.03 6.29
N ALA A 157 -5.24 -2.60 6.76
CA ALA A 157 -3.96 -2.85 6.08
C ALA A 157 -3.65 -4.34 5.98
N THR A 158 -3.91 -5.13 7.02
CA THR A 158 -3.70 -6.59 7.00
C THR A 158 -4.60 -7.25 5.96
N ALA A 159 -5.88 -6.85 5.86
CA ALA A 159 -6.79 -7.35 4.84
C ALA A 159 -6.36 -6.95 3.42
N ALA A 160 -5.91 -5.70 3.23
CA ALA A 160 -5.32 -5.27 1.96
C ALA A 160 -4.06 -6.08 1.65
N GLY A 161 -3.23 -6.35 2.66
CA GLY A 161 -2.00 -7.12 2.51
C GLY A 161 -2.26 -8.58 2.11
N LEU A 162 -3.31 -9.20 2.65
CA LEU A 162 -3.77 -10.53 2.24
C LEU A 162 -4.18 -10.51 0.76
N PHE A 163 -4.99 -9.52 0.38
CA PHE A 163 -5.46 -9.37 -1.00
C PHE A 163 -4.30 -9.19 -1.99
N LEU A 164 -3.32 -8.34 -1.66
CA LEU A 164 -2.10 -8.15 -2.46
C LEU A 164 -1.24 -9.42 -2.52
N GLY A 165 -1.11 -10.14 -1.40
CA GLY A 165 -0.41 -11.43 -1.34
C GLY A 165 -1.06 -12.49 -2.23
N LEU A 166 -2.39 -12.52 -2.31
CA LEU A 166 -3.14 -13.39 -3.23
C LEU A 166 -2.96 -12.99 -4.69
N ILE A 167 -2.96 -11.69 -5.01
CA ILE A 167 -2.66 -11.20 -6.36
C ILE A 167 -1.27 -11.68 -6.81
N TYR A 168 -0.27 -11.61 -5.92
CA TYR A 168 1.09 -12.08 -6.21
C TYR A 168 1.15 -13.61 -6.32
N LEU A 169 0.46 -14.35 -5.44
CA LEU A 169 0.41 -15.81 -5.46
C LEU A 169 -0.12 -16.38 -6.79
N TRP A 170 -1.12 -15.71 -7.39
CA TRP A 170 -1.74 -16.13 -8.65
C TRP A 170 -1.12 -15.48 -9.89
N GLN A 171 0.09 -14.93 -9.79
CA GLN A 171 0.83 -14.50 -10.96
C GLN A 171 1.32 -15.72 -11.78
N PRO A 172 1.30 -15.64 -13.12
CA PRO A 172 2.03 -16.59 -13.96
C PRO A 172 3.54 -16.54 -13.65
N SER A 173 4.24 -17.62 -14.01
CA SER A 173 5.70 -17.67 -13.87
C SER A 173 6.38 -17.10 -15.13
N PRO A 174 7.41 -16.24 -14.98
CA PRO A 174 7.93 -15.71 -13.72
C PRO A 174 7.01 -14.63 -13.12
N PRO A 175 6.86 -14.59 -11.78
CA PRO A 175 5.96 -13.64 -11.13
C PRO A 175 6.42 -12.19 -11.34
N SER A 176 5.44 -11.31 -11.50
CA SER A 176 5.63 -9.86 -11.67
C SER A 176 5.00 -9.09 -10.52
N LEU A 177 5.69 -8.08 -10.03
CA LEU A 177 5.18 -7.17 -8.99
C LEU A 177 4.33 -6.02 -9.54
N LEU A 178 4.19 -5.88 -10.87
CA LEU A 178 3.49 -4.75 -11.46
C LEU A 178 2.02 -4.69 -11.01
N ALA A 179 1.30 -5.81 -11.12
CA ALA A 179 -0.11 -5.87 -10.71
C ALA A 179 -0.32 -5.56 -9.20
N PRO A 180 0.33 -6.26 -8.24
CA PRO A 180 0.15 -5.95 -6.83
C PRO A 180 0.60 -4.52 -6.49
N THR A 181 1.66 -3.99 -7.10
CA THR A 181 2.12 -2.61 -6.89
C THR A 181 1.07 -1.58 -7.29
N LEU A 182 0.49 -1.72 -8.49
CA LEU A 182 -0.54 -0.80 -8.98
C LEU A 182 -1.80 -0.85 -8.11
N VAL A 183 -2.22 -2.05 -7.70
CA VAL A 183 -3.38 -2.23 -6.81
C VAL A 183 -3.11 -1.68 -5.42
N HIS A 184 -1.90 -1.89 -4.86
CA HIS A 184 -1.50 -1.33 -3.58
C HIS A 184 -1.51 0.21 -3.65
N ALA A 185 -0.89 0.81 -4.65
CA ALA A 185 -0.88 2.26 -4.83
C ALA A 185 -2.31 2.84 -4.89
N ALA A 186 -3.23 2.17 -5.60
CA ALA A 186 -4.63 2.57 -5.66
C ALA A 186 -5.32 2.47 -4.28
N ILE A 187 -5.13 1.38 -3.54
CA ILE A 187 -5.66 1.20 -2.18
C ILE A 187 -5.14 2.31 -1.26
N THR A 188 -3.84 2.58 -1.26
CA THR A 188 -3.22 3.58 -0.38
C THR A 188 -3.66 4.99 -0.75
N CYS A 189 -3.78 5.31 -2.04
CA CYS A 189 -4.35 6.59 -2.47
C CYS A 189 -5.83 6.74 -2.08
N GLY A 190 -6.61 5.65 -2.17
CA GLY A 190 -7.99 5.62 -1.70
C GLY A 190 -8.10 5.80 -0.19
N PHE A 191 -7.14 5.28 0.59
CA PHE A 191 -7.17 5.38 2.03
C PHE A 191 -6.67 6.74 2.56
N LEU A 192 -5.55 7.25 2.03
CA LEU A 192 -4.79 8.33 2.66
C LEU A 192 -4.80 9.66 1.90
N SER A 193 -5.05 9.68 0.59
CA SER A 193 -4.90 10.90 -0.22
C SER A 193 -6.12 11.23 -1.08
N LEU A 194 -6.19 10.68 -2.30
CA LEU A 194 -7.21 10.98 -3.30
C LEU A 194 -8.62 10.61 -2.83
N GLY A 195 -8.80 9.48 -2.14
CA GLY A 195 -10.11 9.07 -1.61
C GLY A 195 -10.73 10.09 -0.65
N PRO A 196 -10.06 10.44 0.47
CA PRO A 196 -10.50 11.50 1.37
C PRO A 196 -10.74 12.83 0.68
N TYR A 197 -9.89 13.20 -0.29
CA TYR A 197 -10.03 14.43 -1.07
C TYR A 197 -11.32 14.44 -1.91
N VAL A 198 -11.58 13.40 -2.69
CA VAL A 198 -12.78 13.27 -3.54
C VAL A 198 -14.04 13.31 -2.68
N LEU A 199 -14.06 12.58 -1.56
CA LEU A 199 -15.19 12.59 -0.64
C LEU A 199 -15.45 13.97 -0.02
N TYR A 200 -14.38 14.70 0.33
CA TYR A 200 -14.49 16.06 0.85
C TYR A 200 -15.12 17.00 -0.18
N TYR A 201 -14.63 17.00 -1.42
CA TYR A 201 -15.18 17.83 -2.48
C TYR A 201 -16.63 17.49 -2.83
N TRP A 202 -16.95 16.19 -2.90
CA TRP A 202 -18.31 15.75 -3.17
C TRP A 202 -19.28 16.23 -2.09
N ARG A 203 -18.95 16.04 -0.80
CA ARG A 203 -19.80 16.52 0.31
C ARG A 203 -19.95 18.03 0.34
N ARG A 204 -18.90 18.78 0.01
CA ARG A 204 -18.97 20.25 -0.05
C ARG A 204 -19.97 20.71 -1.12
N LYS A 205 -19.97 20.05 -2.29
CA LYS A 205 -20.93 20.35 -3.37
C LYS A 205 -22.37 19.97 -3.02
N SER A 206 -22.59 18.93 -2.22
CA SER A 206 -23.93 18.50 -1.81
C SER A 206 -24.56 19.37 -0.71
N LEU A 207 -23.80 20.30 -0.12
CA LEU A 207 -24.23 21.16 0.98
C LEU A 207 -24.35 22.64 0.59
N GLY A 208 -23.92 23.01 -0.62
CA GLY A 208 -24.07 24.37 -1.17
C GLY A 208 -25.03 24.32 -2.35
#